data_AF-A0A938GDL5-F1
#
_entry.id   AF-A0A938GDL5-F1
#
_cell.length_a   1.000
_cell.length_b   1.000
_cell.length_c   1.000
_cell.angle_alpha   90.00
_cell.angle_beta   90.00
_cell.angle_gamma   90.00
#
_symmetry.space_group_name_H-M   'P 1'
#
loop_
_entity.id
_entity.type
_entity.pdbx_description
1 polymer ?
#
loop_
_entity_poly.entity_id
_entity_poly.type
_entity_poly.pdbx_seq_one_letter_code
_entity_poly.pdbx_strand_id
1 'polypeptide(L)'
;MKSTKKELSPKQREELLGTLKDRFETNMNRHQGLDWAKVQARLEPNPEKLWSLHEMDKTGGEPDVVGQDKKTGQYVFFDCSPQSPKGRTSLCYDREALDSRKEHKPRSSAIDMAAAIGIELLTEEQYLELQKLGEFDMKSSSWVKTPAEMRKLGSALFGDRRFGRVFFYHNGAESYYSGRGSRASLRV
;
A
#
# COMPACT_ATOMS: atom_id res chain seq x y z
N MET A 1 16.15 -17.57 -13.27
CA MET A 1 16.04 -17.15 -11.86
C MET A 1 15.04 -18.07 -11.19
N LYS A 2 15.40 -18.75 -10.08
CA LYS A 2 14.45 -19.57 -9.33
C LYS A 2 13.37 -18.63 -8.79
N SER A 3 12.12 -18.81 -9.22
CA SER A 3 10.96 -18.16 -8.61
C SER A 3 10.97 -18.52 -7.12
N THR A 4 11.29 -17.55 -6.27
CA THR A 4 11.07 -17.68 -4.83
C THR A 4 9.57 -17.82 -4.63
N LYS A 5 9.12 -18.98 -4.13
CA LYS A 5 7.70 -19.18 -3.81
C LYS A 5 7.26 -18.09 -2.83
N LYS A 6 6.23 -17.33 -3.19
CA LYS A 6 5.58 -16.32 -2.34
C LYS A 6 4.71 -17.01 -1.28
N GLU A 7 5.38 -17.70 -0.36
CA GLU A 7 4.74 -18.52 0.67
C GLU A 7 5.41 -18.30 2.02
N LEU A 8 4.60 -18.21 3.07
CA LEU A 8 5.06 -18.06 4.45
C LEU A 8 5.23 -19.42 5.12
N SER A 9 6.18 -19.52 6.05
CA SER A 9 6.22 -20.67 6.96
C SER A 9 4.95 -20.72 7.83
N PRO A 10 4.57 -21.90 8.36
CA PRO A 10 3.39 -22.03 9.22
C PRO A 10 3.41 -21.04 10.40
N LYS A 11 4.57 -20.85 11.03
CA LYS A 11 4.76 -19.91 12.14
C LYS A 11 4.52 -18.46 11.71
N GLN A 12 5.12 -18.03 10.60
CA GLN A 12 4.90 -16.66 10.08
C GLN A 12 3.44 -16.42 9.69
N ARG A 13 2.75 -17.45 9.17
CA ARG A 13 1.33 -17.37 8.83
C ARG A 13 0.48 -17.16 10.09
N GLU A 14 0.73 -17.94 11.14
CA GLU A 14 0.03 -17.82 12.42
C GLU A 14 0.25 -16.44 13.06
N GLU A 15 1.51 -15.99 13.12
CA GLU A 15 1.89 -14.67 13.65
C GLU A 15 1.22 -13.53 12.84
N LEU A 16 1.20 -13.63 11.51
CA LEU A 16 0.53 -12.66 10.65
C LEU A 16 -0.98 -12.63 10.92
N LEU A 17 -1.65 -13.79 10.94
CA LEU A 17 -3.09 -13.87 11.16
C LEU A 17 -3.49 -13.33 12.53
N GLY A 18 -2.71 -13.63 13.58
CA GLY A 18 -2.89 -13.03 14.91
C GLY A 18 -2.76 -11.50 14.86
N THR A 19 -1.69 -11.00 14.25
CA THR A 19 -1.46 -9.55 14.11
C THR A 19 -2.59 -8.84 13.36
N LEU A 20 -3.05 -9.42 12.25
CA LEU A 20 -4.16 -8.87 11.45
C LEU A 20 -5.48 -8.91 12.23
N LYS A 21 -5.74 -9.97 12.99
CA LYS A 21 -6.92 -10.09 13.84
C LYS A 21 -6.94 -9.02 14.92
N ASP A 22 -5.86 -8.89 15.69
CA ASP A 22 -5.75 -7.91 16.76
C ASP A 22 -5.95 -6.48 16.23
N ARG A 23 -5.38 -6.21 15.05
CA ARG A 23 -5.55 -4.91 14.36
C ARG A 23 -6.98 -4.68 13.90
N PHE A 24 -7.63 -5.69 13.32
CA PHE A 24 -9.02 -5.63 12.91
C PHE A 24 -9.91 -5.32 14.13
N GLU A 25 -9.75 -6.05 15.22
CA GLU A 25 -10.55 -5.87 16.45
C GLU A 25 -10.29 -4.51 17.12
N THR A 26 -9.06 -4.00 17.05
CA THR A 26 -8.71 -2.68 17.59
C THR A 26 -9.31 -1.54 16.76
N ASN A 27 -9.43 -1.70 15.45
CA ASN A 27 -9.84 -0.65 14.51
C ASN A 27 -11.25 -0.86 13.94
N MET A 28 -12.19 -1.41 14.72
CA MET A 28 -13.56 -1.71 14.27
C MET A 28 -14.32 -0.54 13.63
N ASN A 29 -13.90 0.70 13.88
CA ASN A 29 -14.43 1.89 13.21
C ASN A 29 -14.15 1.91 11.70
N ARG A 30 -13.14 1.20 11.20
CA ARG A 30 -12.76 1.16 9.77
C ARG A 30 -13.59 0.20 8.93
N HIS A 31 -14.20 -0.80 9.57
CA HIS A 31 -14.84 -1.94 8.89
C HIS A 31 -16.12 -2.38 9.59
N GLN A 32 -17.00 -1.41 9.85
CA GLN A 32 -18.30 -1.67 10.47
C GLN A 32 -19.11 -2.72 9.69
N GLY A 33 -19.58 -3.75 10.41
CA GLY A 33 -20.38 -4.82 9.86
C GLY A 33 -19.60 -5.93 9.15
N LEU A 34 -18.26 -5.87 9.13
CA LEU A 34 -17.43 -6.99 8.69
C LEU A 34 -17.12 -7.93 9.86
N ASP A 35 -16.93 -9.20 9.53
CA ASP A 35 -16.65 -10.28 10.47
C ASP A 35 -15.27 -10.86 10.17
N TRP A 36 -14.37 -10.81 11.16
CA TRP A 36 -13.01 -11.33 11.04
C TRP A 36 -12.97 -12.79 10.60
N ALA A 37 -13.88 -13.64 11.09
CA ALA A 37 -13.90 -15.05 10.75
C ALA A 37 -14.07 -15.25 9.22
N LYS A 38 -14.86 -14.39 8.57
CA LYS A 38 -15.06 -14.42 7.11
C LYS A 38 -13.85 -13.88 6.34
N VAL A 39 -13.18 -12.85 6.88
CA VAL A 39 -11.93 -12.33 6.32
C VAL A 39 -10.84 -13.39 6.38
N GLN A 40 -10.66 -14.04 7.54
CA GLN A 40 -9.68 -15.10 7.74
C GLN A 40 -9.95 -16.30 6.82
N ALA A 41 -11.19 -16.76 6.73
CA ALA A 41 -11.57 -17.85 5.83
C ALA A 41 -11.27 -17.53 4.35
N ARG A 42 -11.27 -16.25 3.96
CA ARG A 42 -10.88 -15.80 2.62
C ARG A 42 -9.36 -15.76 2.45
N LEU A 43 -8.60 -15.43 3.48
CA LEU A 43 -7.13 -15.32 3.45
C LEU A 43 -6.43 -16.69 3.41
N GLU A 44 -6.89 -17.64 4.22
CA GLU A 44 -6.23 -18.95 4.42
C GLU A 44 -5.96 -19.75 3.13
N PRO A 45 -6.88 -19.84 2.15
CA PRO A 45 -6.61 -20.53 0.89
C PRO A 45 -5.72 -19.74 -0.09
N ASN A 46 -5.32 -18.50 0.24
CA ASN A 46 -4.59 -17.59 -0.64
C ASN A 46 -3.15 -17.30 -0.13
N PRO A 47 -2.21 -18.26 -0.23
CA PRO A 47 -0.86 -18.13 0.32
C PRO A 47 -0.08 -16.92 -0.23
N GLU A 48 -0.27 -16.56 -1.50
CA GLU A 48 0.39 -15.39 -2.10
C GLU A 48 -0.13 -14.07 -1.51
N LYS A 49 -1.41 -14.02 -1.13
CA LYS A 49 -2.02 -12.84 -0.49
C LYS A 49 -1.54 -12.69 0.94
N LEU A 50 -1.43 -13.79 1.68
CA LEU A 50 -0.81 -13.80 3.01
C LEU A 50 0.64 -13.34 2.93
N TRP A 51 1.42 -13.81 1.94
CA TRP A 51 2.79 -13.34 1.72
C TRP A 51 2.84 -11.83 1.42
N SER A 52 1.92 -11.33 0.60
CA SER A 52 1.82 -9.90 0.27
C SER A 52 1.51 -9.05 1.52
N LEU A 53 0.55 -9.48 2.34
CA LEU A 53 0.20 -8.81 3.60
C LEU A 53 1.36 -8.83 4.59
N HIS A 54 2.09 -9.93 4.68
CA HIS A 54 3.30 -10.01 5.51
C HIS A 54 4.36 -9.00 5.06
N GLU A 55 4.62 -8.86 3.76
CA GLU A 55 5.58 -7.86 3.27
C GLU A 55 5.04 -6.42 3.41
N MET A 56 3.72 -6.20 3.34
CA MET A 56 3.12 -4.91 3.70
C MET A 56 3.38 -4.57 5.17
N ASP A 57 3.19 -5.52 6.09
CA ASP A 57 3.42 -5.32 7.51
C ASP A 57 4.90 -5.05 7.82
N LYS A 58 5.80 -5.90 7.29
CA LYS A 58 7.25 -5.80 7.42
C LYS A 58 7.83 -4.47 6.92
N THR A 59 7.18 -3.84 5.93
CA THR A 59 7.60 -2.53 5.41
C THR A 59 6.99 -1.34 6.18
N GLY A 60 6.23 -1.60 7.25
CA GLY A 60 5.58 -0.60 8.10
C GLY A 60 4.24 -0.12 7.57
N GLY A 61 3.55 -0.96 6.79
CA GLY A 61 2.25 -0.64 6.19
C GLY A 61 1.08 -0.69 7.15
N GLU A 62 1.16 -1.52 8.19
CA GLU A 62 0.04 -1.85 9.08
C GLU A 62 -1.24 -2.16 8.26
N PRO A 63 -1.21 -3.18 7.38
CA PRO A 63 -2.33 -3.50 6.51
C PRO A 63 -3.58 -3.84 7.33
N ASP A 64 -4.72 -3.28 6.94
CA ASP A 64 -6.00 -3.48 7.61
C ASP A 64 -7.15 -3.52 6.60
N VAL A 65 -8.27 -4.12 6.98
CA VAL A 65 -9.45 -4.21 6.13
C VAL A 65 -10.16 -2.85 6.10
N VAL A 66 -10.41 -2.34 4.91
CA VAL A 66 -11.08 -1.04 4.71
C VAL A 66 -12.44 -1.16 4.03
N GLY A 67 -12.78 -2.37 3.56
CA GLY A 67 -14.06 -2.62 2.92
C GLY A 67 -14.16 -3.98 2.26
N GLN A 68 -15.33 -4.23 1.69
CA GLN A 68 -15.64 -5.41 0.90
C GLN A 68 -16.31 -4.99 -0.40
N ASP A 69 -15.81 -5.50 -1.52
CA ASP A 69 -16.44 -5.33 -2.82
C ASP A 69 -17.74 -6.16 -2.84
N LYS A 70 -18.88 -5.47 -2.91
CA LYS A 70 -20.20 -6.13 -2.88
C LYS A 70 -20.47 -7.01 -4.10
N LYS A 71 -19.80 -6.77 -5.23
CA LYS A 71 -19.99 -7.54 -6.46
C LYS A 71 -19.18 -8.82 -6.45
N THR A 72 -17.93 -8.74 -6.01
CA THR A 72 -17.00 -9.89 -6.05
C THR A 72 -16.89 -10.62 -4.71
N GLY A 73 -17.37 -10.01 -3.63
CA GLY A 73 -17.20 -10.49 -2.26
C GLY A 73 -15.78 -10.33 -1.72
N GLN A 74 -14.86 -9.74 -2.49
CA GLN A 74 -13.45 -9.61 -2.09
C GLN A 74 -13.28 -8.57 -1.00
N TYR A 75 -12.40 -8.87 -0.04
CA TYR A 75 -11.98 -7.92 0.98
C TYR A 75 -10.87 -7.03 0.42
N VAL A 76 -10.91 -5.75 0.77
CA VAL A 76 -9.92 -4.76 0.37
C VAL A 76 -9.10 -4.39 1.58
N PHE A 77 -7.79 -4.55 1.46
CA PHE A 77 -6.80 -4.12 2.44
C PHE A 77 -6.08 -2.88 1.94
N PHE A 78 -5.87 -1.90 2.81
CA PHE A 78 -4.97 -0.77 2.60
C PHE A 78 -3.87 -0.74 3.67
N ASP A 79 -2.77 -0.06 3.38
CA ASP A 79 -1.83 0.39 4.41
C ASP A 79 -2.49 1.44 5.32
N CYS A 80 -2.68 1.10 6.59
CA CYS A 80 -3.32 1.95 7.58
C CYS A 80 -2.38 2.48 8.67
N SER A 81 -1.06 2.47 8.42
CA SER A 81 -0.09 3.11 9.31
C SER A 81 -0.24 4.65 9.29
N PRO A 82 0.00 5.40 10.38
CA PRO A 82 -0.28 6.85 10.39
C PRO A 82 0.50 7.67 9.36
N GLN A 83 1.67 7.22 8.96
CA GLN A 83 2.53 7.87 7.97
C GLN A 83 2.93 6.86 6.89
N SER A 84 3.38 7.38 5.76
CA SER A 84 3.78 6.56 4.62
C SER A 84 4.78 5.48 5.07
N PRO A 85 4.60 4.21 4.66
CA PRO A 85 5.38 3.07 5.16
C PRO A 85 6.88 3.29 5.00
N LYS A 86 7.62 3.32 6.13
CA LYS A 86 9.05 3.68 6.17
C LYS A 86 9.91 2.78 5.27
N GLY A 87 9.57 1.49 5.19
CA GLY A 87 10.23 0.52 4.32
C GLY A 87 9.96 0.72 2.83
N ARG A 88 9.12 1.68 2.45
CA ARG A 88 8.75 2.03 1.06
C ARG A 88 8.99 3.50 0.71
N THR A 89 9.80 4.23 1.48
CA THR A 89 10.16 5.62 1.17
C THR A 89 11.43 5.74 0.32
N SER A 90 11.73 6.97 -0.13
CA SER A 90 12.91 7.30 -0.93
C SER A 90 12.98 6.57 -2.27
N LEU A 91 11.82 6.36 -2.90
CA LEU A 91 11.69 5.73 -4.21
C LEU A 91 11.18 6.74 -5.23
N CYS A 92 11.71 6.66 -6.44
CA CYS A 92 11.09 7.30 -7.61
C CYS A 92 9.81 6.55 -7.99
N TYR A 93 9.02 7.10 -8.90
CA TYR A 93 7.70 6.55 -9.20
C TYR A 93 7.78 5.17 -9.87
N ASP A 94 8.43 5.06 -11.04
CA ASP A 94 8.48 3.82 -11.84
C ASP A 94 9.86 3.50 -12.42
N ARG A 95 9.94 2.39 -13.19
CA ARG A 95 11.19 1.90 -13.80
C ARG A 95 11.78 2.90 -14.79
N GLU A 96 10.96 3.48 -15.65
CA GLU A 96 11.43 4.47 -16.63
C GLU A 96 12.03 5.70 -15.93
N ALA A 97 11.41 6.15 -14.83
CA ALA A 97 11.92 7.21 -13.98
C ALA A 97 13.21 6.84 -13.23
N LEU A 98 13.38 5.58 -12.85
CA LEU A 98 14.61 5.08 -12.25
C LEU A 98 15.77 5.06 -13.26
N ASP A 99 15.45 4.64 -14.49
CA ASP A 99 16.43 4.47 -15.56
C ASP A 99 16.89 5.80 -16.15
N SER A 100 16.03 6.83 -16.15
CA SER A 100 16.35 8.18 -16.63
C SER A 100 17.39 8.92 -15.77
N ARG A 101 17.55 8.53 -14.50
CA ARG A 101 18.55 9.11 -13.61
C ARG A 101 19.97 8.65 -13.98
N LYS A 102 20.93 9.57 -13.95
CA LYS A 102 22.36 9.24 -14.15
C LYS A 102 23.10 9.07 -12.82
N GLU A 103 22.76 9.90 -11.85
CA GLU A 103 23.38 9.96 -10.53
C GLU A 103 22.33 9.86 -9.43
N HIS A 104 22.76 9.40 -8.26
CA HIS A 104 21.90 9.22 -7.07
C HIS A 104 20.61 8.43 -7.40
N LYS A 105 20.76 7.25 -8.01
CA LYS A 105 19.60 6.37 -8.24
C LYS A 105 19.04 5.89 -6.90
N PRO A 106 17.72 5.99 -6.66
CA PRO A 106 17.13 5.34 -5.51
C PRO A 106 17.25 3.82 -5.67
N ARG A 107 17.12 3.08 -4.57
CA ARG A 107 17.27 1.61 -4.58
C ARG A 107 16.29 0.87 -5.49
N SER A 108 15.14 1.47 -5.78
CA SER A 108 14.08 0.94 -6.64
C SER A 108 13.10 2.06 -7.00
N SER A 109 12.02 1.68 -7.69
CA SER A 109 10.83 2.50 -7.88
C SER A 109 9.65 2.01 -7.02
N ALA A 110 8.65 2.88 -6.82
CA ALA A 110 7.44 2.55 -6.07
C ALA A 110 6.61 1.48 -6.80
N ILE A 111 6.46 1.60 -8.12
CA ILE A 111 5.74 0.61 -8.94
C ILE A 111 6.45 -0.76 -8.91
N ASP A 112 7.77 -0.81 -9.06
CA ASP A 112 8.49 -2.10 -9.03
C ASP A 112 8.42 -2.75 -7.64
N MET A 113 8.48 -1.94 -6.57
CA MET A 113 8.32 -2.44 -5.20
C MET A 113 6.93 -3.02 -4.98
N ALA A 114 5.90 -2.33 -5.45
CA ALA A 114 4.52 -2.82 -5.36
C ALA A 114 4.34 -4.13 -6.14
N ALA A 115 4.87 -4.21 -7.37
CA ALA A 115 4.83 -5.43 -8.17
C ALA A 115 5.58 -6.60 -7.50
N ALA A 116 6.75 -6.35 -6.91
CA ALA A 116 7.50 -7.35 -6.17
C ALA A 116 6.69 -7.92 -4.99
N ILE A 117 6.03 -7.04 -4.22
CA ILE A 117 5.18 -7.42 -3.09
C ILE A 117 3.83 -8.03 -3.54
N GLY A 118 3.39 -7.79 -4.78
CA GLY A 118 2.08 -8.28 -5.26
C GLY A 118 0.91 -7.39 -4.85
N ILE A 119 1.16 -6.09 -4.71
CA ILE A 119 0.20 -5.05 -4.31
C ILE A 119 0.12 -3.97 -5.39
N GLU A 120 -0.92 -3.14 -5.33
CA GLU A 120 -1.04 -1.94 -6.17
C GLU A 120 -0.88 -0.68 -5.34
N LEU A 121 -0.43 0.42 -5.94
CA LEU A 121 -0.54 1.74 -5.33
C LEU A 121 -2.03 2.15 -5.25
N LEU A 122 -2.40 2.88 -4.19
CA LEU A 122 -3.74 3.47 -4.11
C LEU A 122 -4.00 4.43 -5.28
N THR A 123 -5.21 4.40 -5.83
CA THR A 123 -5.70 5.50 -6.68
C THR A 123 -6.00 6.74 -5.85
N GLU A 124 -6.26 7.88 -6.50
CA GLU A 124 -6.68 9.11 -5.81
C GLU A 124 -7.97 8.89 -5.02
N GLU A 125 -8.94 8.15 -5.58
CA GLU A 125 -10.20 7.82 -4.92
C GLU A 125 -9.97 6.95 -3.69
N GLN A 126 -9.15 5.90 -3.81
CA GLN A 126 -8.81 5.02 -2.69
C GLN A 126 -8.03 5.76 -1.60
N TYR A 127 -7.15 6.68 -1.98
CA TYR A 127 -6.43 7.52 -1.03
C TYR A 127 -7.39 8.46 -0.28
N LEU A 128 -8.38 9.04 -0.97
CA LEU A 128 -9.44 9.83 -0.33
C LEU A 128 -10.33 8.97 0.59
N GLU A 129 -10.63 7.72 0.22
CA GLU A 129 -11.35 6.77 1.08
C GLU A 129 -10.59 6.46 2.36
N LEU A 130 -9.28 6.16 2.25
CA LEU A 130 -8.41 5.97 3.41
C LEU A 130 -8.48 7.17 4.35
N GLN A 131 -8.45 8.39 3.81
CA GLN A 131 -8.46 9.64 4.58
C GLN A 131 -9.78 9.94 5.30
N LYS A 132 -10.85 9.15 5.05
CA LYS A 132 -12.10 9.17 5.83
C LYS A 132 -12.03 8.26 7.06
N LEU A 133 -11.11 7.30 7.08
CA LEU A 133 -10.96 6.31 8.15
C LEU A 133 -10.06 6.79 9.29
N GLY A 134 -9.36 7.91 9.07
CA GLY A 134 -8.42 8.49 10.03
C GLY A 134 -7.55 9.57 9.40
N GLU A 135 -6.61 10.09 10.18
CA GLU A 135 -5.64 11.07 9.72
C GLU A 135 -4.35 10.39 9.30
N PHE A 136 -4.10 10.35 7.99
CA PHE A 136 -2.95 9.69 7.41
C PHE A 136 -2.05 10.71 6.69
N ASP A 137 -0.75 10.44 6.65
CA ASP A 137 0.24 11.21 5.89
C ASP A 137 0.32 12.71 6.27
N MET A 138 0.13 13.00 7.57
CA MET A 138 0.27 14.35 8.14
C MET A 138 1.71 14.90 8.20
N LYS A 139 2.71 14.04 8.04
CA LYS A 139 4.15 14.39 8.10
C LYS A 139 4.95 13.78 6.95
N SER A 140 4.28 13.07 6.06
CA SER A 140 4.84 12.39 4.91
C SER A 140 3.97 12.66 3.69
N SER A 141 4.32 12.06 2.55
CA SER A 141 3.51 12.05 1.34
C SER A 141 3.61 10.68 0.69
N SER A 142 2.61 10.29 -0.10
CA SER A 142 2.60 9.01 -0.78
C SER A 142 2.39 9.16 -2.27
N TRP A 143 3.19 8.44 -3.06
CA TRP A 143 2.86 8.18 -4.45
C TRP A 143 1.49 7.51 -4.54
N VAL A 144 0.68 8.00 -5.47
CA VAL A 144 -0.60 7.40 -5.86
C VAL A 144 -0.53 6.98 -7.31
N LYS A 145 -1.42 6.06 -7.70
CA LYS A 145 -1.47 5.52 -9.07
C LYS A 145 -1.73 6.68 -10.04
N THR A 146 -0.69 7.04 -10.79
CA THR A 146 -0.72 8.14 -11.74
C THR A 146 -1.42 7.69 -13.02
N PRO A 147 -2.43 8.42 -13.50
CA PRO A 147 -3.05 8.16 -14.80
C PRO A 147 -2.04 8.18 -15.95
N ALA A 148 -2.20 7.27 -16.90
CA ALA A 148 -1.25 7.09 -18.00
C ALA A 148 -1.00 8.39 -18.80
N GLU A 149 -2.05 9.20 -19.04
CA GLU A 149 -1.92 10.46 -19.77
C GLU A 149 -1.05 11.49 -19.03
N MET A 150 -1.12 11.55 -17.70
CA MET A 150 -0.21 12.39 -16.91
C MET A 150 1.22 11.83 -16.92
N ARG A 151 1.36 10.50 -16.83
CA ARG A 151 2.68 9.87 -16.82
C ARG A 151 3.43 10.06 -18.14
N LYS A 152 2.73 10.08 -19.28
CA LYS A 152 3.32 10.40 -20.60
C LYS A 152 3.95 11.79 -20.67
N LEU A 153 3.50 12.72 -19.82
CA LEU A 153 4.05 14.08 -19.70
C LEU A 153 5.26 14.14 -18.74
N GLY A 154 5.75 13.00 -18.25
CA GLY A 154 6.93 12.89 -17.39
C GLY A 154 6.66 13.08 -15.89
N SER A 155 5.41 13.32 -15.48
CA SER A 155 5.05 13.56 -14.08
C SER A 155 4.42 12.35 -13.40
N ALA A 156 4.48 12.32 -12.06
CA ALA A 156 3.77 11.38 -11.21
C ALA A 156 3.02 12.09 -10.08
N LEU A 157 1.86 11.54 -9.70
CA LEU A 157 0.99 12.06 -8.65
C LEU A 157 1.35 11.55 -7.27
N PHE A 158 1.25 12.44 -6.30
CA PHE A 158 1.37 12.09 -4.88
C PHE A 158 0.40 12.92 -4.04
N GLY A 159 0.06 12.41 -2.87
CA GLY A 159 -0.84 13.06 -1.92
C GLY A 159 -0.28 13.19 -0.51
N ASP A 160 -0.78 14.17 0.23
CA ASP A 160 -0.61 14.30 1.68
C ASP A 160 -1.86 14.90 2.34
N ARG A 161 -1.86 14.95 3.68
CA ARG A 161 -2.91 15.63 4.46
C ARG A 161 -2.31 16.82 5.21
N ARG A 162 -2.81 18.02 4.95
CA ARG A 162 -2.41 19.26 5.66
C ARG A 162 -3.65 20.06 6.00
N PHE A 163 -3.66 20.71 7.17
CA PHE A 163 -4.77 21.56 7.61
C PHE A 163 -6.15 20.87 7.56
N GLY A 164 -6.20 19.58 7.89
CA GLY A 164 -7.44 18.79 7.83
C GLY A 164 -7.95 18.47 6.42
N ARG A 165 -7.18 18.77 5.37
CA ARG A 165 -7.53 18.57 3.96
C ARG A 165 -6.51 17.69 3.25
N VAL A 166 -6.99 16.89 2.31
CA VAL A 166 -6.15 16.12 1.38
C VAL A 166 -5.75 17.02 0.21
N PHE A 167 -4.46 17.01 -0.12
CA PHE A 167 -3.93 17.68 -1.30
C PHE A 167 -3.27 16.64 -2.21
N PHE A 168 -3.48 16.82 -3.51
CA PHE A 168 -2.76 16.09 -4.55
C PHE A 168 -1.87 17.06 -5.31
N TYR A 169 -0.69 16.57 -5.64
CA TYR A 169 0.34 17.32 -6.33
C TYR A 169 0.98 16.43 -7.39
N HIS A 170 1.85 17.01 -8.21
CA HIS A 170 2.69 16.29 -9.14
C HIS A 170 4.14 16.74 -9.02
N ASN A 171 5.06 15.84 -9.35
CA ASN A 171 6.47 16.11 -9.56
C ASN A 171 6.94 15.30 -10.77
N GLY A 172 8.15 15.55 -11.28
CA GLY A 172 8.80 14.63 -12.21
C GLY A 172 8.83 13.22 -11.61
N ALA A 173 8.50 12.20 -12.41
CA ALA A 173 8.38 10.81 -11.95
C ALA A 173 9.68 10.28 -11.33
N GLU A 174 10.83 10.84 -11.73
CA GLU A 174 12.16 10.53 -11.23
C GLU A 174 12.44 11.12 -9.85
N SER A 175 11.66 12.10 -9.39
CA SER A 175 11.81 12.72 -8.08
C SER A 175 11.66 11.69 -6.95
N TYR A 176 12.40 11.84 -5.86
CA TYR A 176 12.20 11.03 -4.66
C TYR A 176 12.67 11.81 -3.42
N TYR A 177 12.01 11.57 -2.28
CA TYR A 177 12.25 12.28 -1.04
C TYR A 177 12.20 11.31 0.12
N SER A 178 12.96 11.59 1.18
CA SER A 178 13.00 10.77 2.40
C SER A 178 11.63 10.59 3.05
N GLY A 179 10.81 11.64 3.00
CA GLY A 179 9.43 11.65 3.51
C GLY A 179 8.37 11.20 2.50
N ARG A 180 8.74 10.71 1.31
CA ARG A 180 7.79 10.22 0.29
C ARG A 180 7.85 8.70 0.18
N GLY A 181 6.72 8.05 0.46
CA GLY A 181 6.54 6.61 0.30
C GLY A 181 5.48 6.26 -0.73
N SER A 182 4.83 5.12 -0.53
CA SER A 182 3.65 4.69 -1.28
C SER A 182 2.73 3.90 -0.36
N ARG A 183 1.43 4.16 -0.52
CA ARG A 183 0.35 3.40 0.11
C ARG A 183 -0.14 2.34 -0.85
N ALA A 184 -0.43 1.17 -0.32
CA ALA A 184 -0.77 0.01 -1.11
C ALA A 184 -2.20 -0.48 -0.87
N SER A 185 -2.78 -1.06 -1.92
CA SER A 185 -4.03 -1.83 -1.91
C SER A 185 -3.76 -3.29 -2.25
N LEU A 186 -4.47 -4.17 -1.55
CA LEU A 186 -4.55 -5.60 -1.88
C LEU A 186 -6.01 -6.07 -1.79
N ARG A 187 -6.45 -6.79 -2.83
CA ARG A 187 -7.74 -7.51 -2.83
C ARG A 187 -7.53 -8.99 -2.58
N VAL A 188 -8.39 -9.58 -1.74
CA VAL A 188 -8.40 -10.99 -1.32
C VAL A 188 -9.79 -11.58 -1.47
#